data_AF-Q22948-F1
#
_entry.id   AF-Q22948-F1
#
_cell.length_a   1.000
_cell.length_b   1.000
_cell.length_c   1.000
_cell.angle_alpha   90.00
_cell.angle_beta   90.00
_cell.angle_gamma   90.00
#
_symmetry.space_group_name_H-M   'P 1'
#
loop_
_entity.id
_entity.type
_entity.pdbx_description
1 polymer ?
#
loop_
_entity_poly.entity_id
_entity_poly.type
_entity_poly.pdbx_seq_one_letter_code
_entity_poly.pdbx_strand_id
1 'polypeptide(L)'
;MCGVVNLFGGIEAVGGLDTKIRVAIDNGFEQILVPKVCAANYDKRLKLQIEVIEVRTFYEALMHTLVDGLLILKALAEIEEKLKVATGEVAKFTKNLKPVTSTNLSDYSSVFTDAKKVKGVGIDWTATIASVEKLKDLLSTRLSRAAGTSPGLSVAQLDQILTTMQSLKSLDMDFTKFSKAFDGSSKSLQSLGASFVNYKNHVKKAQASVGAGGTGGGSGSGPGSSSSDQTTMIVSISVGAVVLLIILGIVIGIYLYLHHVHKLEQPVSKEDDKKPCSIAKSKDEMRTK
;
A
#
# COMPACT_ATOMS: atom_id res chain seq x y z
N MET A 1 -23.55 2.80 -27.24
CA MET A 1 -23.64 3.50 -28.55
C MET A 1 -24.92 3.05 -29.23
N CYS A 2 -25.65 3.97 -29.85
CA CYS A 2 -26.79 3.63 -30.69
C CYS A 2 -26.60 4.28 -32.06
N GLY A 3 -26.89 3.53 -33.12
CA GLY A 3 -26.69 4.00 -34.49
C GLY A 3 -26.81 2.85 -35.47
N VAL A 4 -27.30 3.13 -36.68
CA VAL A 4 -27.14 2.23 -37.82
C VAL A 4 -25.99 2.78 -38.64
N VAL A 5 -24.96 1.97 -38.91
CA VAL A 5 -23.81 2.40 -39.70
C VAL A 5 -24.08 2.04 -41.16
N ASN A 6 -23.96 3.01 -42.06
CA ASN A 6 -24.08 2.76 -43.49
C ASN A 6 -22.74 2.37 -44.11
N LEU A 7 -22.77 1.89 -45.36
CA LEU A 7 -21.58 1.45 -46.11
C LEU A 7 -20.49 2.54 -46.25
N PHE A 8 -20.87 3.82 -46.14
CA PHE A 8 -19.95 4.96 -46.22
C PHE A 8 -19.42 5.40 -44.84
N GLY A 9 -19.69 4.63 -43.78
CA GLY A 9 -19.27 4.95 -42.42
C GLY A 9 -20.06 6.10 -41.77
N GLY A 10 -21.14 6.57 -42.38
CA GLY A 10 -22.09 7.49 -41.76
C GLY A 10 -22.97 6.77 -40.74
N ILE A 11 -23.39 7.48 -39.69
CA ILE A 11 -24.32 6.94 -38.69
C ILE A 11 -25.71 7.52 -38.92
N GLU A 12 -26.66 6.64 -39.22
CA GLU A 12 -28.05 6.96 -39.52
C GLU A 12 -28.92 7.00 -38.27
N ALA A 13 -30.11 7.59 -38.42
CA ALA A 13 -31.04 7.78 -37.33
C ALA A 13 -31.60 6.45 -36.83
N VAL A 14 -31.88 6.39 -35.52
CA VAL A 14 -32.43 5.19 -34.88
C VAL A 14 -33.74 5.55 -34.18
N GLY A 15 -34.76 4.72 -34.39
CA GLY A 15 -36.04 4.84 -33.68
C GLY A 15 -35.93 4.47 -32.19
N GLY A 16 -36.83 5.01 -31.37
CA GLY A 16 -36.90 4.70 -29.94
C GLY A 16 -35.68 5.20 -29.15
N LEU A 17 -35.11 6.35 -29.55
CA LEU A 17 -33.92 6.91 -28.91
C LEU A 17 -34.14 7.21 -27.42
N ASP A 18 -35.28 7.78 -27.05
CA ASP A 18 -35.62 8.05 -25.63
C ASP A 18 -35.61 6.77 -24.80
N THR A 19 -36.17 5.67 -25.32
CA THR A 19 -36.15 4.36 -24.63
C THR A 19 -34.73 3.86 -24.47
N LYS A 20 -33.89 3.99 -25.50
CA LYS A 20 -32.48 3.56 -25.45
C LYS A 20 -31.66 4.39 -24.46
N ILE A 21 -31.89 5.70 -24.41
CA ILE A 21 -31.24 6.59 -23.44
C ILE A 21 -31.70 6.27 -22.01
N ARG A 22 -33.01 6.05 -21.79
CA ARG A 22 -33.51 5.63 -20.47
C ARG A 22 -32.94 4.30 -20.03
N VAL A 23 -32.90 3.30 -20.91
CA VAL A 23 -32.24 2.02 -20.63
C VAL A 23 -30.77 2.22 -20.29
N ALA A 24 -30.08 3.14 -20.97
CA ALA A 24 -28.69 3.47 -20.61
C ALA A 24 -28.60 4.07 -19.19
N ILE A 25 -29.46 5.03 -18.85
CA ILE A 25 -29.51 5.61 -17.51
C ILE A 25 -29.84 4.54 -16.44
N ASP A 26 -30.85 3.71 -16.69
CA ASP A 26 -31.30 2.65 -15.78
C ASP A 26 -30.22 1.59 -15.52
N ASN A 27 -29.31 1.39 -16.48
CA ASN A 27 -28.16 0.51 -16.36
C ASN A 27 -26.87 1.23 -15.89
N GLY A 28 -26.98 2.49 -15.46
CA GLY A 28 -25.84 3.24 -14.91
C GLY A 28 -24.80 3.70 -15.94
N PHE A 29 -25.19 3.84 -17.21
CA PHE A 29 -24.32 4.45 -18.21
C PHE A 29 -24.27 5.97 -18.02
N GLU A 30 -23.07 6.52 -17.90
CA GLU A 30 -22.85 7.98 -17.76
C GLU A 30 -22.75 8.71 -19.11
N GLN A 31 -22.41 7.97 -20.18
CA GLN A 31 -22.26 8.51 -21.52
C GLN A 31 -22.98 7.64 -22.56
N ILE A 32 -23.60 8.28 -23.54
CA ILE A 32 -24.18 7.60 -24.69
C ILE A 32 -23.81 8.31 -26.00
N LEU A 33 -23.21 7.55 -26.92
CA LEU A 33 -22.96 8.01 -28.28
C LEU A 33 -24.24 7.88 -29.10
N VAL A 34 -24.72 9.01 -29.63
CA VAL A 34 -25.97 9.16 -30.37
C VAL A 34 -25.70 9.75 -31.76
N PRO A 35 -26.38 9.31 -32.82
CA PRO A 35 -26.19 9.87 -34.15
C PRO A 35 -26.59 11.35 -34.14
N LYS A 36 -25.77 12.23 -34.70
CA LYS A 36 -26.05 13.67 -34.77
C LYS A 36 -27.39 13.98 -35.47
N VAL A 37 -27.80 13.14 -36.41
CA VAL A 37 -29.11 13.23 -37.08
C VAL A 37 -30.30 13.04 -36.12
N CYS A 38 -30.09 12.41 -34.97
CA CYS A 38 -31.09 12.26 -33.93
C CYS A 38 -31.07 13.37 -32.88
N ALA A 39 -30.17 14.35 -32.96
CA ALA A 39 -29.99 15.40 -31.95
C ALA A 39 -31.26 16.19 -31.64
N ALA A 40 -32.18 16.28 -32.60
CA ALA A 40 -33.46 16.98 -32.45
C ALA A 40 -34.60 16.11 -31.88
N ASN A 41 -34.43 14.79 -31.80
CA ASN A 41 -35.53 13.82 -31.63
C ASN A 41 -35.57 13.14 -30.25
N TYR A 42 -34.87 13.66 -29.24
CA TYR A 42 -34.96 13.13 -27.87
C TYR A 42 -35.27 14.22 -26.85
N ASP A 43 -35.81 13.81 -25.70
CA ASP A 43 -36.12 14.70 -24.59
C ASP A 43 -34.83 15.33 -24.02
N LYS A 44 -34.71 16.66 -24.13
CA LYS A 44 -33.56 17.42 -23.60
C LYS A 44 -33.36 17.23 -22.10
N ARG A 45 -34.41 16.84 -21.35
CA ARG A 45 -34.29 16.52 -19.91
C ARG A 45 -33.37 15.34 -19.65
N LEU A 46 -33.18 14.44 -20.63
CA LEU A 46 -32.25 13.32 -20.50
C LEU A 46 -30.79 13.78 -20.49
N LYS A 47 -30.43 14.92 -21.12
CA LYS A 47 -29.06 15.48 -21.07
C LYS A 47 -28.59 15.84 -19.66
N LEU A 48 -29.51 15.99 -18.70
CA LEU A 48 -29.17 16.28 -17.31
C LEU A 48 -28.75 15.03 -16.54
N GLN A 49 -29.08 13.84 -17.04
CA GLN A 49 -28.83 12.57 -16.37
C GLN A 49 -27.70 11.76 -17.01
N ILE A 50 -27.45 11.95 -18.31
CA ILE A 50 -26.42 11.25 -19.07
C ILE A 50 -25.78 12.19 -20.09
N GLU A 51 -24.47 12.09 -20.25
CA GLU A 51 -23.72 12.84 -21.24
C GLU A 51 -23.97 12.25 -22.64
N VAL A 52 -24.68 13.01 -23.47
CA VAL A 52 -25.01 12.60 -24.84
C VAL A 52 -23.95 13.14 -25.80
N ILE A 53 -23.16 12.23 -26.37
CA ILE A 53 -22.10 12.56 -27.33
C ILE A 53 -22.65 12.37 -28.74
N GLU A 54 -22.81 13.48 -29.45
CA GLU A 54 -23.37 13.50 -30.80
C GLU A 54 -22.27 13.16 -31.83
N VAL A 55 -22.43 12.03 -32.53
CA VAL A 55 -21.46 11.52 -33.52
C VAL A 55 -22.07 11.51 -34.92
N ARG A 56 -21.32 11.95 -35.94
CA ARG A 56 -21.76 11.94 -37.34
C ARG A 56 -21.30 10.68 -38.07
N THR A 57 -20.08 10.23 -37.78
CA THR A 57 -19.45 9.11 -38.48
C THR A 57 -19.04 8.02 -37.50
N PHE A 58 -18.96 6.79 -38.00
CA PHE A 58 -18.42 5.66 -37.24
C PHE A 58 -16.98 5.94 -36.79
N TYR A 59 -16.18 6.65 -37.60
CA TYR A 59 -14.83 7.05 -37.25
C TYR A 59 -14.80 7.98 -36.02
N GLU A 60 -15.69 8.95 -35.91
CA GLU A 60 -15.80 9.80 -34.71
C GLU A 60 -16.14 8.98 -33.46
N ALA A 61 -17.09 8.05 -33.58
CA ALA A 61 -17.47 7.16 -32.48
C ALA A 61 -16.32 6.23 -32.06
N LEU A 62 -15.58 5.71 -33.05
CA LEU A 62 -14.42 4.84 -32.85
C LEU A 62 -13.24 5.62 -32.23
N MET A 63 -12.99 6.85 -32.69
CA MET A 63 -11.96 7.72 -32.11
C MET A 63 -12.28 8.08 -30.67
N HIS A 64 -13.53 8.42 -30.35
CA HIS A 64 -13.89 8.73 -28.96
C HIS A 64 -13.66 7.51 -28.05
N THR A 65 -14.04 6.32 -28.50
CA THR A 65 -13.86 5.10 -27.71
C THR A 65 -12.39 4.64 -27.61
N LEU A 66 -11.60 4.81 -28.67
CA LEU A 66 -10.17 4.44 -28.70
C LEU A 66 -9.26 5.42 -27.98
N VAL A 67 -9.43 6.73 -28.18
CA VAL A 67 -8.60 7.78 -27.54
C VAL A 67 -8.64 7.63 -26.03
N ASP A 68 -9.82 7.37 -25.51
CA ASP A 68 -10.02 7.12 -24.10
C ASP A 68 -9.28 5.87 -23.58
N GLY A 69 -9.33 4.78 -24.34
CA GLY A 69 -8.57 3.56 -24.01
C GLY A 69 -7.06 3.81 -24.02
N LEU A 70 -6.59 4.65 -24.95
CA LEU A 70 -5.18 5.03 -25.07
C LEU A 70 -4.72 5.89 -23.88
N LEU A 71 -5.58 6.77 -23.35
CA LEU A 71 -5.31 7.55 -22.13
C LEU A 71 -5.16 6.64 -20.91
N ILE A 72 -6.02 5.63 -20.77
CA ILE A 72 -5.97 4.63 -19.69
C ILE A 72 -4.66 3.84 -19.77
N LEU A 73 -4.31 3.32 -20.95
CA LEU A 73 -3.06 2.57 -21.15
C LEU A 73 -1.83 3.42 -20.84
N LYS A 74 -1.84 4.69 -21.24
CA LYS A 74 -0.74 5.61 -20.92
C LYS A 74 -0.60 5.84 -19.41
N ALA A 75 -1.73 6.05 -18.71
CA ALA A 75 -1.71 6.21 -17.26
C ALA A 75 -1.17 4.94 -16.55
N LEU A 76 -1.57 3.75 -17.00
CA LEU A 76 -1.03 2.48 -16.48
C LEU A 76 0.48 2.35 -16.70
N ALA A 77 0.97 2.67 -17.90
CA ALA A 77 2.39 2.59 -18.22
C ALA A 77 3.23 3.53 -17.34
N GLU A 78 2.76 4.75 -17.12
CA GLU A 78 3.43 5.71 -16.22
C GLU A 78 3.48 5.22 -14.76
N ILE A 79 2.41 4.58 -14.29
CA ILE A 79 2.36 3.98 -12.93
C ILE A 79 3.33 2.80 -12.83
N GLU A 80 3.38 1.93 -13.85
CA GLU A 80 4.28 0.78 -13.89
C GLU A 80 5.75 1.21 -13.83
N GLU A 81 6.13 2.23 -14.62
CA GLU A 81 7.49 2.76 -14.62
C GLU A 81 7.91 3.27 -13.24
N LYS A 82 7.03 4.04 -12.58
CA LYS A 82 7.28 4.54 -11.22
C LYS A 82 7.42 3.39 -10.22
N LEU A 83 6.56 2.38 -10.27
CA LEU A 83 6.63 1.23 -9.37
C LEU A 83 7.89 0.39 -9.58
N LYS A 84 8.36 0.27 -10.83
CA LYS A 84 9.61 -0.40 -11.18
C LYS A 84 10.81 0.34 -10.59
N VAL A 85 10.83 1.66 -10.66
CA VAL A 85 11.85 2.49 -9.99
C VAL A 85 11.81 2.28 -8.48
N ALA A 86 10.61 2.29 -7.87
CA ALA A 86 10.43 2.08 -6.43
C ALA A 86 11.04 0.76 -5.98
N THR A 87 10.66 -0.32 -6.68
CA THR A 87 11.11 -1.68 -6.41
C THR A 87 12.63 -1.80 -6.58
N GLY A 88 13.19 -1.15 -7.61
CA GLY A 88 14.62 -1.11 -7.85
C GLY A 88 15.40 -0.43 -6.72
N GLU A 89 14.90 0.69 -6.21
CA GLU A 89 15.53 1.41 -5.09
C GLU A 89 15.42 0.64 -3.76
N VAL A 90 14.27 0.01 -3.48
CA VAL A 90 14.11 -0.89 -2.31
C VAL A 90 15.07 -2.08 -2.42
N ALA A 91 15.20 -2.69 -3.60
CA ALA A 91 16.14 -3.78 -3.80
C ALA A 91 17.60 -3.35 -3.61
N LYS A 92 17.98 -2.14 -4.02
CA LYS A 92 19.31 -1.56 -3.73
C LYS A 92 19.51 -1.36 -2.23
N PHE A 93 18.50 -0.85 -1.52
CA PHE A 93 18.54 -0.69 -0.07
C PHE A 93 18.81 -2.04 0.61
N THR A 94 18.01 -3.06 0.32
CA THR A 94 18.17 -4.40 0.89
C THR A 94 19.53 -5.02 0.56
N LYS A 95 20.05 -4.84 -0.66
CA LYS A 95 21.38 -5.34 -1.05
C LYS A 95 22.53 -4.65 -0.32
N ASN A 96 22.37 -3.37 0.02
CA ASN A 96 23.40 -2.62 0.74
C ASN A 96 23.44 -2.97 2.24
N LEU A 97 22.32 -3.43 2.80
CA LEU A 97 22.25 -3.90 4.19
C LEU A 97 22.77 -5.34 4.29
N LYS A 98 24.09 -5.49 4.44
CA LYS A 98 24.68 -6.80 4.72
C LYS A 98 24.29 -7.24 6.14
N PRO A 99 23.85 -8.50 6.34
CA PRO A 99 23.63 -9.02 7.67
C PRO A 99 24.97 -9.01 8.43
N VAL A 100 24.97 -8.34 9.59
CA VAL A 100 26.12 -8.34 10.49
C VAL A 100 26.05 -9.60 11.35
N THR A 101 27.00 -10.51 11.19
CA THR A 101 27.08 -11.76 11.96
C THR A 101 28.08 -11.68 13.12
N SER A 102 28.31 -10.48 13.66
CA SER A 102 29.27 -10.27 14.74
C SER A 102 28.66 -10.48 16.12
N THR A 103 29.49 -10.94 17.06
CA THR A 103 29.19 -10.97 18.49
C THR A 103 29.40 -9.61 19.17
N ASN A 104 30.08 -8.67 18.52
CA ASN A 104 30.31 -7.33 19.05
C ASN A 104 29.19 -6.39 18.64
N LEU A 105 28.61 -5.71 19.63
CA LEU A 105 27.54 -4.75 19.37
C LEU A 105 28.02 -3.64 18.42
N SER A 106 29.24 -3.12 18.59
CA SER A 106 29.83 -2.07 17.74
C SER A 106 29.74 -2.35 16.25
N ASP A 107 29.80 -3.61 15.84
CA ASP A 107 29.87 -3.97 14.43
C ASP A 107 28.52 -3.77 13.72
N TYR A 108 27.42 -3.76 14.49
CA TYR A 108 26.09 -3.39 14.00
C TYR A 108 25.98 -1.88 13.69
N SER A 109 26.93 -1.05 14.13
CA SER A 109 26.93 0.38 13.79
C SER A 109 27.07 0.61 12.29
N SER A 110 27.71 -0.32 11.58
CA SER A 110 27.91 -0.29 10.12
C SER A 110 26.59 -0.31 9.35
N VAL A 111 25.55 -0.98 9.89
CA VAL A 111 24.21 -1.03 9.29
C VAL A 111 23.63 0.38 9.14
N PHE A 112 23.79 1.23 10.15
CA PHE A 112 23.32 2.62 10.08
C PHE A 112 24.13 3.46 9.10
N THR A 113 25.44 3.22 9.03
CA THR A 113 26.33 3.90 8.07
C THR A 113 25.98 3.50 6.63
N ASP A 114 25.66 2.24 6.39
CA ASP A 114 25.27 1.74 5.07
C ASP A 114 23.84 2.15 4.70
N ALA A 115 22.90 2.12 5.65
CA ALA A 115 21.54 2.65 5.45
C ALA A 115 21.56 4.13 5.03
N LYS A 116 22.42 4.95 5.66
CA LYS A 116 22.60 6.36 5.33
C LYS A 116 23.09 6.63 3.90
N LYS A 117 23.80 5.68 3.27
CA LYS A 117 24.27 5.83 1.87
C LYS A 117 23.13 5.75 0.87
N VAL A 118 21.99 5.17 1.26
CA VAL A 118 20.84 5.02 0.40
C VAL A 118 19.96 6.25 0.59
N LYS A 119 19.84 7.07 -0.46
CA LYS A 119 19.04 8.31 -0.45
C LYS A 119 17.54 8.07 -0.29
N GLY A 120 17.11 6.82 -0.37
CA GLY A 120 15.70 6.46 -0.32
C GLY A 120 15.02 6.53 -1.68
N VAL A 121 13.73 6.23 -1.67
CA VAL A 121 12.90 6.19 -2.88
C VAL A 121 12.35 7.59 -3.12
N GLY A 122 12.98 8.35 -4.03
CA GLY A 122 12.59 9.72 -4.40
C GLY A 122 11.31 9.81 -5.26
N ILE A 123 10.33 8.95 -5.01
CA ILE A 123 9.07 8.93 -5.76
C ILE A 123 8.07 9.83 -5.06
N ASP A 124 7.44 10.71 -5.84
CA ASP A 124 6.27 11.43 -5.38
C ASP A 124 5.07 10.48 -5.31
N TRP A 125 4.95 9.80 -4.17
CA TRP A 125 3.83 8.93 -3.88
C TRP A 125 2.49 9.66 -3.95
N THR A 126 2.45 10.96 -3.65
CA THR A 126 1.22 11.75 -3.73
C THR A 126 0.75 11.89 -5.17
N ALA A 127 1.65 12.29 -6.07
CA ALA A 127 1.33 12.35 -7.49
C ALA A 127 0.99 10.98 -8.09
N THR A 128 1.65 9.92 -7.60
CA THR A 128 1.40 8.54 -8.06
C THR A 128 0.04 8.03 -7.59
N ILE A 129 -0.30 8.22 -6.31
CA ILE A 129 -1.62 7.91 -5.76
C ILE A 129 -2.71 8.66 -6.54
N ALA A 130 -2.54 9.97 -6.75
CA ALA A 130 -3.50 10.76 -7.54
C ALA A 130 -3.64 10.25 -8.99
N SER A 131 -2.57 9.72 -9.57
CA SER A 131 -2.63 9.10 -10.91
C SER A 131 -3.42 7.79 -10.90
N VAL A 132 -3.27 6.97 -9.85
CA VAL A 132 -4.05 5.73 -9.68
C VAL A 132 -5.50 6.03 -9.34
N GLU A 133 -5.79 7.04 -8.52
CA GLU A 133 -7.14 7.51 -8.24
C GLU A 133 -7.83 7.99 -9.51
N LYS A 134 -7.14 8.82 -10.32
CA LYS A 134 -7.63 9.25 -11.63
C LYS A 134 -7.88 8.05 -12.55
N LEU A 135 -7.00 7.05 -12.53
CA LEU A 135 -7.17 5.82 -13.29
C LEU A 135 -8.38 5.01 -12.77
N LYS A 136 -8.60 4.95 -11.45
CA LYS A 136 -9.76 4.33 -10.83
C LYS A 136 -11.04 5.01 -11.26
N ASP A 137 -11.08 6.33 -11.24
CA ASP A 137 -12.24 7.11 -11.70
C ASP A 137 -12.48 6.87 -13.20
N LEU A 138 -11.42 6.83 -14.01
CA LEU A 138 -11.52 6.48 -15.43
C LEU A 138 -11.94 5.03 -15.68
N LEU A 139 -11.72 4.10 -14.75
CA LEU A 139 -12.15 2.71 -14.87
C LEU A 139 -13.56 2.52 -14.30
N SER A 140 -13.92 3.14 -13.18
CA SER A 140 -15.23 2.99 -12.53
C SER A 140 -16.36 3.54 -13.40
N THR A 141 -16.14 4.72 -13.99
CA THR A 141 -17.04 5.34 -14.98
C THR A 141 -17.19 4.50 -16.27
N ARG A 142 -16.30 3.52 -16.48
CA ARG A 142 -16.20 2.77 -17.75
C ARG A 142 -16.44 1.28 -17.67
N LEU A 143 -16.10 0.60 -16.57
CA LEU A 143 -16.32 -0.82 -16.40
C LEU A 143 -17.79 -1.17 -16.15
N SER A 144 -18.62 -0.22 -15.71
CA SER A 144 -20.08 -0.38 -15.75
C SER A 144 -20.59 -0.67 -17.18
N ARG A 145 -19.80 -0.35 -18.23
CA ARG A 145 -20.14 -0.65 -19.63
C ARG A 145 -19.88 -2.09 -20.08
N ALA A 146 -19.18 -2.89 -19.27
CA ALA A 146 -18.81 -4.26 -19.61
C ALA A 146 -19.26 -5.23 -18.51
N ALA A 147 -20.53 -5.16 -18.10
CA ALA A 147 -21.19 -6.27 -17.43
C ALA A 147 -21.20 -7.47 -18.39
N GLY A 148 -20.15 -8.30 -18.35
CA GLY A 148 -20.05 -9.42 -19.27
C GLY A 148 -18.75 -10.21 -19.19
N THR A 149 -17.64 -9.69 -19.73
CA THR A 149 -16.61 -10.62 -20.25
C THR A 149 -15.27 -9.93 -20.53
N SER A 150 -14.57 -9.44 -19.51
CA SER A 150 -13.13 -9.24 -19.66
C SER A 150 -12.38 -9.43 -18.33
N PRO A 151 -11.35 -10.29 -18.27
CA PRO A 151 -10.54 -10.52 -17.08
C PRO A 151 -9.53 -9.37 -16.85
N GLY A 152 -9.99 -8.14 -17.03
CA GLY A 152 -9.17 -6.93 -16.97
C GLY A 152 -9.44 -6.16 -15.68
N LEU A 153 -8.41 -6.06 -14.85
CA LEU A 153 -8.23 -5.14 -13.71
C LEU A 153 -9.53 -4.60 -13.07
N SER A 154 -10.02 -5.30 -12.04
CA SER A 154 -11.20 -4.87 -11.28
C SER A 154 -10.93 -3.61 -10.46
N VAL A 155 -11.98 -2.82 -10.19
CA VAL A 155 -11.90 -1.66 -9.27
C VAL A 155 -11.33 -2.07 -7.91
N ALA A 156 -11.66 -3.27 -7.43
CA ALA A 156 -11.12 -3.84 -6.20
C ALA A 156 -9.59 -4.04 -6.23
N GLN A 157 -9.03 -4.41 -7.39
CA GLN A 157 -7.57 -4.51 -7.55
C GLN A 157 -6.90 -3.14 -7.54
N LEU A 158 -7.53 -2.11 -8.11
CA LEU A 158 -7.02 -0.73 -7.98
C LEU A 158 -7.06 -0.24 -6.55
N ASP A 159 -8.13 -0.55 -5.81
CA ASP A 159 -8.24 -0.21 -4.40
C ASP A 159 -7.11 -0.86 -3.59
N GLN A 160 -6.82 -2.14 -3.85
CA GLN A 160 -5.69 -2.82 -3.21
C GLN A 160 -4.34 -2.16 -3.55
N ILE A 161 -4.15 -1.73 -4.81
CA ILE A 161 -2.94 -1.00 -5.23
C ILE A 161 -2.87 0.35 -4.52
N LEU A 162 -3.98 1.09 -4.41
CA LEU A 162 -4.05 2.37 -3.70
C LEU A 162 -3.70 2.22 -2.23
N THR A 163 -4.30 1.24 -1.53
CA THR A 163 -3.98 0.95 -0.13
C THR A 163 -2.50 0.61 0.03
N THR A 164 -1.93 -0.18 -0.89
CA THR A 164 -0.51 -0.52 -0.88
C THR A 164 0.37 0.72 -1.10
N MET A 165 0.02 1.60 -2.04
CA MET A 165 0.76 2.85 -2.28
C MET A 165 0.65 3.84 -1.12
N GLN A 166 -0.51 3.91 -0.45
CA GLN A 166 -0.69 4.70 0.77
C GLN A 166 0.16 4.16 1.92
N SER A 167 0.24 2.83 2.06
CA SER A 167 1.16 2.20 3.01
C SER A 167 2.63 2.51 2.68
N LEU A 168 3.04 2.42 1.41
CA LEU A 168 4.39 2.79 0.98
C LEU A 168 4.70 4.27 1.21
N LYS A 169 3.72 5.17 1.00
CA LYS A 169 3.82 6.59 1.35
C LYS A 169 4.03 6.79 2.85
N SER A 170 3.30 6.04 3.68
CA SER A 170 3.40 6.13 5.15
C SER A 170 4.75 5.68 5.68
N LEU A 171 5.42 4.75 4.99
CA LEU A 171 6.75 4.27 5.34
C LEU A 171 7.85 5.33 5.11
N ASP A 172 7.51 6.50 4.54
CA ASP A 172 8.40 7.62 4.20
C ASP A 172 9.79 7.13 3.82
N MET A 173 9.87 6.47 2.66
CA MET A 173 11.09 5.84 2.16
C MET A 173 12.19 6.85 1.78
N ASP A 174 12.07 8.12 2.19
CA ASP A 174 13.14 9.11 2.14
C ASP A 174 14.04 8.97 3.38
N PHE A 175 15.00 8.05 3.29
CA PHE A 175 15.99 7.81 4.33
C PHE A 175 16.91 9.00 4.60
N THR A 176 16.95 9.99 3.69
CA THR A 176 17.79 11.19 3.84
C THR A 176 17.38 12.00 5.06
N LYS A 177 16.07 12.08 5.36
CA LYS A 177 15.54 12.75 6.55
C LYS A 177 16.03 12.13 7.86
N PHE A 178 16.31 10.82 7.83
CA PHE A 178 16.75 10.05 9.00
C PHE A 178 18.28 10.00 9.15
N SER A 179 19.05 10.63 8.25
CA SER A 179 20.52 10.66 8.27
C SER A 179 21.11 11.02 9.64
N LYS A 180 20.54 12.04 10.31
CA LYS A 180 20.98 12.47 11.65
C LYS A 180 20.67 11.41 12.72
N ALA A 181 19.55 10.73 12.61
CA ALA A 181 19.15 9.65 13.52
C ALA A 181 20.03 8.41 13.34
N PHE A 182 20.42 8.09 12.10
CA PHE A 182 21.37 7.02 11.80
C PHE A 182 22.76 7.32 12.36
N ASP A 183 23.27 8.54 12.22
CA ASP A 183 24.54 8.94 12.84
C ASP A 183 24.49 8.84 14.37
N GLY A 184 23.39 9.30 14.98
CA GLY A 184 23.17 9.20 16.43
C GLY A 184 23.14 7.75 16.90
N SER A 185 22.39 6.89 16.21
CA SER A 185 22.28 5.47 16.52
C SER A 185 23.61 4.75 16.37
N SER A 186 24.35 5.01 15.28
CA SER A 186 25.68 4.46 15.05
C SER A 186 26.64 4.81 16.20
N LYS A 187 26.68 6.09 16.61
CA LYS A 187 27.51 6.57 17.73
C LYS A 187 27.09 5.98 19.07
N SER A 188 25.79 5.93 19.36
CA SER A 188 25.27 5.34 20.60
C SER A 188 25.63 3.86 20.70
N LEU A 189 25.56 3.14 19.59
CA LEU A 189 25.81 1.71 19.54
C LEU A 189 27.32 1.39 19.65
N GLN A 190 28.17 2.25 19.07
CA GLN A 190 29.61 2.22 19.31
C GLN A 190 29.97 2.54 20.77
N SER A 191 29.35 3.57 21.35
CA SER A 191 29.57 3.94 22.75
C SER A 191 29.13 2.83 23.71
N LEU A 192 28.00 2.19 23.43
CA LEU A 192 27.51 1.06 24.21
C LEU A 192 28.45 -0.16 24.08
N GLY A 193 28.95 -0.43 22.86
CA GLY A 193 30.00 -1.43 22.65
C GLY A 193 31.27 -1.16 23.46
N ALA A 194 31.75 0.09 23.46
CA ALA A 194 32.90 0.51 24.25
C ALA A 194 32.67 0.36 25.76
N SER A 195 31.47 0.70 26.24
CA SER A 195 31.09 0.48 27.64
C SER A 195 31.11 -0.99 28.03
N PHE A 196 30.62 -1.90 27.18
CA PHE A 196 30.68 -3.34 27.45
C PHE A 196 32.12 -3.89 27.44
N VAL A 197 32.98 -3.39 26.54
CA VAL A 197 34.41 -3.76 26.54
C VAL A 197 35.10 -3.27 27.83
N ASN A 198 34.87 -2.01 28.21
CA ASN A 198 35.41 -1.44 29.44
C ASN A 198 34.92 -2.21 30.69
N TYR A 199 33.63 -2.55 30.72
CA TYR A 199 33.05 -3.36 31.79
C TYR A 199 33.69 -4.75 31.84
N LYS A 200 33.82 -5.45 30.70
CA LYS A 200 34.49 -6.75 30.61
C LYS A 200 35.93 -6.69 31.11
N ASN A 201 36.66 -5.63 30.76
CA ASN A 201 38.03 -5.42 31.23
C ASN A 201 38.09 -5.14 32.73
N HIS A 202 37.14 -4.37 33.27
CA HIS A 202 37.04 -4.10 34.70
C HIS A 202 36.76 -5.38 35.51
N VAL A 203 35.83 -6.23 35.04
CA VAL A 203 35.54 -7.53 35.66
C VAL A 203 36.75 -8.48 35.60
N LYS A 204 37.45 -8.55 34.46
CA LYS A 204 38.68 -9.36 34.34
C LYS A 204 39.79 -8.91 35.28
N LYS A 205 39.99 -7.59 35.44
CA LYS A 205 40.97 -7.05 36.40
C LYS A 205 40.60 -7.38 37.83
N ALA A 206 39.31 -7.27 38.19
CA ALA A 206 38.82 -7.64 39.52
C ALA A 206 39.02 -9.15 39.81
N GLN A 207 38.80 -10.03 38.83
CA GLN A 207 39.07 -11.47 38.97
C GLN A 207 40.57 -11.77 39.13
N ALA A 208 41.44 -11.08 38.40
CA ALA A 208 42.89 -11.27 38.52
C ALA A 208 43.43 -10.82 39.89
N SER A 209 42.86 -9.77 40.49
CA SER A 209 43.25 -9.33 41.84
C SER A 209 42.83 -10.29 42.96
N VAL A 210 41.86 -11.19 42.74
CA VAL A 210 41.44 -12.19 43.73
C VAL A 210 42.32 -13.45 43.69
N GLY A 211 43.02 -13.71 42.57
CA GLY A 211 43.86 -14.91 42.39
C GLY A 211 45.34 -14.76 42.78
N ALA A 212 45.81 -13.56 43.12
CA ALA A 212 47.24 -13.29 43.38
C ALA A 212 47.61 -13.12 44.87
N GLY A 213 46.66 -13.33 45.79
CA GLY A 213 46.90 -13.28 47.24
C GLY A 213 46.54 -14.59 47.92
N GLY A 214 47.43 -15.59 47.90
CA GLY A 214 47.11 -16.90 48.45
C GLY A 214 48.25 -17.92 48.49
N THR A 215 49.36 -17.60 49.14
CA THR A 215 50.33 -18.58 49.64
C THR A 215 50.54 -18.35 51.13
N GLY A 216 49.93 -19.18 51.98
CA GLY A 216 50.18 -19.14 53.42
C GLY A 216 49.09 -19.72 54.32
N GLY A 217 48.93 -21.05 54.28
CA GLY A 217 48.62 -21.93 55.42
C GLY A 217 47.43 -21.64 56.35
N GLY A 218 46.41 -22.50 56.31
CA GLY A 218 45.43 -22.59 57.39
C GLY A 218 44.28 -23.54 57.09
N SER A 219 44.42 -24.79 57.53
CA SER A 219 43.46 -25.90 57.41
C SER A 219 42.06 -25.55 57.96
N GLY A 220 41.02 -25.83 57.19
CA GLY A 220 39.63 -25.77 57.63
C GLY A 220 38.69 -26.40 56.62
N SER A 221 38.20 -27.59 56.94
CA SER A 221 37.34 -28.46 56.14
C SER A 221 35.95 -27.86 55.87
N GLY A 222 35.48 -27.90 54.62
CA GLY A 222 34.09 -27.62 54.27
C GLY A 222 33.83 -27.73 52.76
N PRO A 223 32.93 -28.61 52.29
CA PRO A 223 32.66 -28.81 50.86
C PRO A 223 31.65 -27.77 50.37
N GLY A 224 31.88 -27.08 49.25
CA GLY A 224 30.86 -26.18 48.73
C GLY A 224 31.24 -25.31 47.53
N SER A 225 30.72 -25.71 46.37
CA SER A 225 30.29 -24.87 45.24
C SER A 225 31.31 -23.95 44.53
N SER A 226 31.68 -24.41 43.33
CA SER A 226 31.99 -23.60 42.13
C SER A 226 31.16 -22.30 42.03
N SER A 227 31.79 -21.14 42.24
CA SER A 227 31.08 -19.84 42.25
C SER A 227 31.73 -18.71 41.44
N SER A 228 32.78 -18.97 40.65
CA SER A 228 33.43 -17.95 39.80
C SER A 228 32.90 -17.88 38.36
N ASP A 229 32.19 -18.90 37.85
CA ASP A 229 31.55 -18.86 36.52
C ASP A 229 30.15 -18.23 36.50
N GLN A 230 29.43 -18.26 37.63
CA GLN A 230 28.06 -17.75 37.68
C GLN A 230 27.97 -16.24 37.43
N THR A 231 28.91 -15.43 37.94
CA THR A 231 28.81 -13.97 37.80
C THR A 231 28.99 -13.52 36.36
N THR A 232 29.89 -14.18 35.59
CA THR A 232 30.09 -13.86 34.17
C THR A 232 28.92 -14.36 33.31
N MET A 233 28.34 -15.51 33.66
CA MET A 233 27.14 -16.03 33.01
C MET A 233 25.93 -15.11 33.26
N ILE A 234 25.70 -14.67 34.50
CA ILE A 234 24.59 -13.79 34.89
C ILE A 234 24.65 -12.43 34.17
N VAL A 235 25.83 -11.83 34.01
CA VAL A 235 25.98 -10.57 33.26
C VAL A 235 25.69 -10.77 31.77
N SER A 236 26.16 -11.86 31.16
CA SER A 236 25.90 -12.14 29.75
C SER A 236 24.40 -12.38 29.48
N ILE A 237 23.72 -13.05 30.42
CA ILE A 237 22.28 -13.29 30.38
C ILE A 237 21.52 -11.99 30.56
N SER A 238 21.92 -11.09 31.47
CA SER A 238 21.22 -9.82 31.69
C SER A 238 21.35 -8.87 30.51
N VAL A 239 22.52 -8.76 29.89
CA VAL A 239 22.72 -7.95 28.68
C VAL A 239 21.97 -8.55 27.50
N GLY A 240 22.04 -9.88 27.31
CA GLY A 240 21.29 -10.58 26.28
C GLY A 240 19.78 -10.40 26.44
N ALA A 241 19.26 -10.45 27.68
CA ALA A 241 17.86 -10.23 27.98
C ALA A 241 17.41 -8.79 27.66
N VAL A 242 18.22 -7.77 27.97
CA VAL A 242 17.88 -6.37 27.66
C VAL A 242 17.83 -6.14 26.14
N VAL A 243 18.81 -6.65 25.38
CA VAL A 243 18.80 -6.53 23.91
C VAL A 243 17.61 -7.27 23.31
N LEU A 244 17.31 -8.47 23.82
CA LEU A 244 16.17 -9.27 23.38
C LEU A 244 14.83 -8.59 23.72
N LEU A 245 14.71 -7.93 24.87
CA LEU A 245 13.53 -7.13 25.24
C LEU A 245 13.35 -5.90 24.35
N ILE A 246 14.44 -5.24 23.94
CA ILE A 246 14.36 -4.11 23.01
C ILE A 246 13.90 -4.59 21.63
N ILE A 247 14.47 -5.70 21.12
CA ILE A 247 14.05 -6.29 19.84
C ILE A 247 12.59 -6.73 19.90
N LEU A 248 12.19 -7.44 20.96
CA LEU A 248 10.78 -7.82 21.18
C LEU A 248 9.89 -6.59 21.27
N GLY A 249 10.30 -5.52 21.95
CA GLY A 249 9.55 -4.27 22.04
C GLY A 249 9.35 -3.61 20.68
N ILE A 250 10.37 -3.62 19.81
CA ILE A 250 10.28 -3.11 18.44
C ILE A 250 9.35 -4.00 17.60
N VAL A 251 9.50 -5.32 17.66
CA VAL A 251 8.66 -6.26 16.90
C VAL A 251 7.20 -6.19 17.36
N ILE A 252 6.95 -6.15 18.67
CA ILE A 252 5.62 -5.97 19.25
C ILE A 252 5.07 -4.59 18.89
N GLY A 253 5.90 -3.54 18.91
CA GLY A 253 5.50 -2.19 18.52
C GLY A 253 5.06 -2.13 17.06
N ILE A 254 5.83 -2.74 16.16
CA ILE A 254 5.48 -2.87 14.73
C ILE A 254 4.21 -3.71 14.57
N TYR A 255 4.10 -4.85 15.27
CA TYR A 255 2.93 -5.71 15.21
C TYR A 255 1.66 -5.00 15.70
N LEU A 256 1.73 -4.29 16.84
CA LEU A 256 0.63 -3.51 17.38
C LEU A 256 0.28 -2.33 16.48
N TYR A 257 1.27 -1.67 15.88
CA TYR A 257 1.03 -0.60 14.91
C TYR A 257 0.28 -1.13 13.68
N LEU A 258 0.74 -2.25 13.09
CA LEU A 258 0.07 -2.90 11.96
C LEU A 258 -1.34 -3.39 12.32
N HIS A 259 -1.50 -4.01 13.50
CA HIS A 259 -2.79 -4.48 13.97
C HIS A 259 -3.75 -3.31 14.27
N HIS A 260 -3.26 -2.18 14.77
CA HIS A 260 -4.09 -1.01 15.04
C HIS A 260 -4.54 -0.32 13.75
N VAL A 261 -3.68 -0.26 12.74
CA VAL A 261 -4.04 0.24 11.40
C VAL A 261 -5.12 -0.66 10.77
N HIS A 262 -4.96 -1.99 10.82
CA HIS A 262 -5.94 -2.93 10.26
C HIS A 262 -7.31 -2.89 10.97
N LYS A 263 -7.37 -2.46 12.24
CA LYS A 263 -8.63 -2.34 12.99
C LYS A 263 -9.44 -1.09 12.64
N LEU A 264 -8.81 -0.07 12.05
CA LEU A 264 -9.51 1.13 11.56
C LEU A 264 -10.09 0.93 10.16
N GLU A 265 -9.71 -0.15 9.47
CA GLU A 265 -10.11 -0.46 8.09
C GLU A 265 -11.31 -1.42 7.98
N GLN A 266 -12.01 -1.74 9.09
CA GLN A 266 -13.33 -2.35 8.97
C GLN A 266 -14.38 -1.25 8.78
N PRO A 267 -14.89 -1.03 7.55
CA PRO A 267 -16.06 -0.19 7.36
C PRO A 267 -17.21 -0.83 8.13
N VAL A 268 -17.82 -0.05 9.03
CA VAL A 268 -19.10 -0.35 9.64
C VAL A 268 -20.09 -0.58 8.50
N SER A 269 -20.33 -1.86 8.18
CA SER A 269 -21.45 -2.26 7.33
C SER A 269 -22.70 -1.89 8.10
N LYS A 270 -23.33 -0.79 7.70
CA LYS A 270 -24.64 -0.40 8.18
C LYS A 270 -25.64 -1.43 7.68
N GLU A 271 -25.91 -2.38 8.55
CA GLU A 271 -27.09 -3.23 8.56
C GLU A 271 -28.28 -2.34 8.92
N ASP A 272 -28.82 -1.63 7.93
CA ASP A 272 -30.09 -0.90 8.06
C ASP A 272 -31.25 -1.82 7.64
N ASP A 273 -31.96 -2.23 8.69
CA ASP A 273 -33.28 -2.86 8.77
C ASP A 273 -34.16 -2.78 7.51
N LYS A 274 -34.23 -3.92 6.82
CA LYS A 274 -35.20 -4.21 5.75
C LYS A 274 -36.57 -4.50 6.36
N LYS A 275 -37.36 -3.44 6.57
CA LYS A 275 -38.78 -3.54 6.96
C LYS A 275 -39.61 -4.16 5.80
N PRO A 276 -40.43 -5.20 6.04
CA PRO A 276 -41.26 -5.80 5.01
C PRO A 276 -42.56 -5.01 4.84
N CYS A 277 -42.84 -4.50 3.64
CA CYS A 277 -44.19 -4.08 3.26
C CYS A 277 -44.66 -4.95 2.08
N SER A 278 -45.35 -6.02 2.44
CA SER A 278 -46.15 -6.88 1.58
C SER A 278 -47.58 -6.33 1.45
N ILE A 279 -47.95 -5.74 0.32
CA ILE A 279 -49.36 -5.62 -0.16
C ILE A 279 -49.26 -5.57 -1.71
N ALA A 280 -49.37 -6.67 -2.45
CA ALA A 280 -50.57 -7.43 -2.79
C ALA A 280 -51.58 -6.70 -3.71
N LYS A 281 -51.68 -7.22 -4.95
CA LYS A 281 -52.82 -7.23 -5.91
C LYS A 281 -53.16 -5.91 -6.62
N SER A 282 -53.05 -5.79 -7.95
CA SER A 282 -53.72 -6.52 -9.07
C SER A 282 -55.22 -6.23 -9.18
N LYS A 283 -55.59 -5.40 -10.17
CA LYS A 283 -56.61 -5.60 -11.23
C LYS A 283 -56.99 -4.23 -11.82
N ASP A 284 -56.63 -4.00 -13.09
CA ASP A 284 -57.56 -4.07 -14.24
C ASP A 284 -58.74 -3.09 -14.13
N GLU A 285 -58.73 -2.00 -14.91
CA GLU A 285 -59.90 -1.69 -15.75
C GLU A 285 -59.64 -0.60 -16.82
N MET A 286 -60.11 -0.95 -18.01
CA MET A 286 -60.65 -0.12 -19.08
C MET A 286 -59.73 0.79 -19.90
N ARG A 287 -59.23 0.17 -20.97
CA ARG A 287 -59.06 0.76 -22.30
C ARG A 287 -60.40 0.79 -23.05
N THR A 288 -60.53 1.79 -23.92
CA THR A 288 -61.37 1.87 -25.15
C THR A 288 -62.89 2.03 -25.04
N LYS A 289 -63.35 3.26 -25.27
CA LYS A 289 -64.11 3.61 -26.48
C LYS A 289 -63.22 4.42 -27.41
#